data_AF-A0A7I8EQL7-F1
#
_entry.id   AF-A0A7I8EQL7-F1
#
_cell.length_a   1.000
_cell.length_b   1.000
_cell.length_c   1.000
_cell.angle_alpha   90.00
_cell.angle_beta   90.00
_cell.angle_gamma   90.00
#
_symmetry.space_group_name_H-M   'P 1'
#
loop_
_entity.id
_entity.type
_entity.pdbx_description
1 polymer ?
#
loop_
_entity_poly.entity_id
_entity_poly.type
_entity_poly.pdbx_seq_one_letter_code
_entity_poly.pdbx_strand_id
1 'polypeptide(L)'
;MDKCWYLDTPVEEVLLRHVLDGEALSPSLAEHLHGCNACQQQLEHYQYAQRFLLARMYRSQCPASMTLGSYCLQMLPPAEMERVDHHILTCPLCLHEVCAMYQELEPSNT
;
A
#
# COMPACT_ATOMS: atom_id res chain seq x y z
N MET A 1 28.11 -16.32 -22.00
CA MET A 1 27.76 -15.01 -21.41
C MET A 1 26.43 -14.66 -22.03
N ASP A 2 25.37 -15.26 -21.51
CA ASP A 2 24.05 -15.25 -22.15
C ASP A 2 23.49 -13.83 -22.11
N LYS A 3 23.23 -13.30 -23.31
CA LYS A 3 22.68 -11.97 -23.49
C LYS A 3 21.27 -11.99 -22.91
N CYS A 4 21.05 -11.30 -21.80
CA CYS A 4 19.72 -11.04 -21.29
C CYS A 4 18.97 -10.15 -22.29
N TRP A 5 18.17 -10.76 -23.16
CA TRP A 5 17.28 -10.05 -24.09
C TRP A 5 16.09 -9.39 -23.39
N TYR A 6 15.95 -9.61 -22.08
CA TYR A 6 14.84 -9.13 -21.27
C TYR A 6 15.17 -7.79 -20.58
N LEU A 7 16.25 -7.10 -20.97
CA LEU A 7 16.58 -5.75 -20.51
C LEU A 7 16.23 -4.65 -21.52
N ASP A 8 15.68 -5.03 -22.67
CA ASP A 8 15.06 -4.07 -23.57
C ASP A 8 13.74 -3.60 -22.95
N THR A 9 13.51 -2.28 -23.00
CA THR A 9 12.45 -1.45 -22.38
C THR A 9 11.08 -2.07 -22.06
N PRO A 10 10.44 -2.95 -22.87
CA PRO A 10 9.13 -3.54 -22.50
C PRO A 10 9.11 -4.39 -21.22
N VAL A 11 10.26 -4.82 -20.69
CA VAL A 11 10.30 -5.71 -19.52
C VAL A 11 10.20 -4.97 -18.18
N GLU A 12 10.83 -3.79 -18.11
CA GLU A 12 10.89 -3.00 -16.89
C GLU A 12 9.49 -2.67 -16.37
N GLU A 13 8.58 -2.30 -17.29
CA GLU A 13 7.18 -2.01 -16.97
C GLU A 13 6.43 -3.24 -16.46
N VAL A 14 6.68 -4.42 -17.04
CA VAL A 14 6.06 -5.68 -16.60
C VAL A 14 6.51 -6.05 -15.19
N LEU A 15 7.80 -5.90 -14.90
CA LEU A 15 8.33 -6.15 -13.55
C LEU A 15 7.77 -5.13 -12.55
N LEU A 16 7.62 -3.87 -12.93
CA LEU A 16 7.01 -2.84 -12.09
C LEU A 16 5.54 -3.16 -11.78
N ARG A 17 4.70 -3.49 -12.78
CA ARG A 17 3.30 -3.88 -12.54
C ARG A 17 3.19 -5.14 -11.68
N HIS A 18 4.07 -6.12 -11.89
CA HIS A 18 4.13 -7.30 -11.04
C HIS A 18 4.43 -6.94 -9.58
N VAL A 19 5.44 -6.10 -9.35
CA VAL A 19 5.85 -5.70 -8.00
C VAL A 19 4.79 -4.82 -7.33
N LEU A 20 4.34 -3.77 -8.01
CA LEU A 20 3.45 -2.75 -7.45
C LEU A 20 2.00 -3.22 -7.34
N ASP A 21 1.48 -3.85 -8.38
CA ASP A 21 0.06 -4.18 -8.53
C ASP A 21 -0.22 -5.69 -8.31
N GLY A 22 0.82 -6.51 -8.20
CA GLY A 22 0.69 -7.95 -8.03
C GLY A 22 0.28 -8.69 -9.31
N GLU A 23 0.41 -8.06 -10.49
CA GLU A 23 0.08 -8.70 -11.76
C GLU A 23 0.91 -9.97 -11.99
N ALA A 24 0.27 -11.03 -12.48
CA ALA A 24 0.98 -12.28 -12.73
C ALA A 24 1.97 -12.14 -13.90
N LEU A 25 3.17 -12.68 -13.72
CA LEU A 25 4.17 -12.76 -14.80
C LEU A 25 3.78 -13.84 -15.81
N SER A 26 4.09 -13.60 -17.08
CA SER A 26 3.97 -14.64 -18.09
C SER A 26 4.92 -15.82 -17.77
N PRO A 27 4.57 -17.07 -18.13
CA PRO A 27 5.40 -18.24 -17.82
C PRO A 27 6.83 -18.14 -18.35
N SER A 28 7.02 -17.59 -19.56
CA SER A 28 8.34 -17.42 -20.17
C SER A 28 9.21 -16.40 -19.43
N LEU A 29 8.60 -15.33 -18.90
CA LEU A 29 9.28 -14.35 -18.07
C LEU A 29 9.64 -14.92 -16.69
N ALA A 30 8.72 -15.66 -16.08
CA ALA A 30 8.99 -16.34 -14.82
C ALA A 30 10.15 -17.34 -14.95
N GLU A 31 10.21 -18.10 -16.04
CA GLU A 31 11.31 -19.02 -16.34
C GLU A 31 12.63 -18.27 -16.57
N HIS A 32 12.59 -17.15 -17.30
CA HIS A 32 13.76 -16.30 -17.48
C HIS A 32 14.30 -15.75 -16.15
N LEU A 33 13.43 -15.25 -15.28
CA LEU A 33 13.81 -14.74 -13.96
C LEU A 33 14.47 -15.83 -13.11
N HIS A 34 14.07 -17.09 -13.22
CA HIS A 34 14.76 -18.18 -12.52
C HIS A 34 16.20 -18.39 -13.01
N GLY A 35 16.47 -18.18 -14.31
CA GLY A 35 17.78 -18.40 -14.92
C GLY A 35 18.70 -17.18 -14.99
N CYS A 36 18.17 -15.95 -14.85
CA CYS A 36 18.91 -14.72 -15.10
C CYS A 36 19.19 -13.92 -13.82
N ASN A 37 20.45 -13.94 -13.36
CA ASN A 37 20.84 -13.21 -12.16
C ASN A 37 20.67 -11.67 -12.28
N ALA A 38 20.86 -11.10 -13.48
CA ALA A 38 20.68 -9.66 -13.69
C ALA A 38 19.22 -9.24 -13.47
N CYS A 39 18.25 -9.98 -14.01
CA CYS A 39 16.83 -9.70 -13.80
C CYS A 39 16.37 -9.99 -12.37
N GLN A 40 16.96 -10.98 -11.69
CA GLN A 40 16.72 -11.21 -10.25
C GLN A 40 17.15 -10.00 -9.42
N GLN A 41 18.36 -9.48 -9.65
CA GLN A 41 18.86 -8.30 -8.93
C GLN A 41 18.00 -7.05 -9.19
N GLN A 42 17.47 -6.87 -10.41
CA GLN A 42 16.54 -5.78 -10.70
C GLN A 42 15.20 -5.95 -9.99
N LEU A 43 14.63 -7.16 -10.00
CA LEU A 43 13.40 -7.46 -9.28
C LEU A 43 13.56 -7.20 -7.78
N GLU A 44 14.68 -7.62 -7.18
CA GLU A 44 15.01 -7.36 -5.77
C GLU A 44 15.08 -5.86 -5.48
N HIS A 45 15.67 -5.06 -6.37
CA HIS A 45 15.69 -3.60 -6.24
C HIS A 45 14.29 -2.99 -6.23
N TYR A 46 13.42 -3.40 -7.16
CA TYR A 46 12.05 -2.88 -7.21
C TYR A 46 11.23 -3.28 -5.98
N GLN A 47 11.34 -4.54 -5.55
CA GLN A 47 10.68 -5.01 -4.33
C GLN A 47 11.21 -4.28 -3.08
N TYR A 48 12.51 -4.01 -3.01
CA TYR A 48 13.08 -3.22 -1.92
C TYR A 48 12.53 -1.79 -1.93
N ALA A 49 12.53 -1.12 -3.08
CA ALA A 49 12.01 0.24 -3.21
C ALA A 49 10.52 0.30 -2.85
N GLN A 50 9.70 -0.64 -3.33
CA GLN A 50 8.29 -0.74 -2.97
C GLN A 50 8.11 -0.90 -1.46
N ARG A 51 8.79 -1.87 -0.82
CA ARG A 51 8.69 -2.10 0.63
C ARG A 51 9.12 -0.87 1.42
N PHE A 52 10.17 -0.19 0.99
CA PHE A 52 10.66 1.02 1.64
C PHE A 52 9.68 2.19 1.50
N LEU A 53 9.12 2.40 0.31
CA LEU A 53 8.13 3.44 0.06
C LEU A 53 6.84 3.15 0.84
N LEU A 54 6.37 1.90 0.84
CA LEU A 54 5.23 1.49 1.67
C LEU A 54 5.54 1.73 3.15
N ALA A 55 6.68 1.27 3.67
CA ALA A 55 7.02 1.46 5.08
C ALA A 55 7.08 2.94 5.49
N ARG A 56 7.46 3.84 4.57
CA ARG A 56 7.56 5.28 4.86
C ARG A 56 6.30 6.07 4.57
N MET A 57 5.50 5.66 3.60
CA MET A 57 4.31 6.41 3.19
C MET A 57 3.02 5.81 3.75
N TYR A 58 3.01 4.53 4.11
CA TYR A 58 1.87 3.86 4.71
C TYR A 58 1.45 4.62 5.97
N ARG A 59 0.27 5.22 5.90
CA ARG A 59 -0.34 6.03 6.97
C ARG A 59 0.47 7.24 7.44
N SER A 60 1.52 7.63 6.71
CA SER A 60 2.36 8.78 7.07
C SER A 60 1.59 10.11 7.17
N GLN A 61 0.53 10.26 6.37
CA GLN A 61 -0.36 11.42 6.37
C GLN A 61 -1.68 11.14 7.09
N CYS A 62 -1.87 9.93 7.61
CA CYS A 62 -3.09 9.56 8.32
C CYS A 62 -3.06 10.11 9.75
N PRO A 63 -4.21 10.52 10.30
CA PRO A 63 -4.34 10.73 11.73
C PRO A 63 -3.94 9.47 12.51
N ALA A 64 -3.38 9.67 13.71
CA ALA A 64 -3.08 8.55 14.60
C ALA A 64 -4.38 7.81 15.00
N SER A 65 -4.30 6.51 15.24
CA SER A 65 -5.48 5.70 15.64
C SER A 65 -6.20 6.24 16.88
N MET A 66 -5.47 6.80 17.85
CA MET A 66 -6.09 7.46 19.01
C MET A 66 -6.92 8.69 18.65
N THR A 67 -6.48 9.45 17.63
CA THR A 67 -7.23 10.59 17.09
C THR A 67 -8.50 10.11 16.39
N LEU A 68 -8.43 9.04 15.60
CA LEU A 68 -9.60 8.42 14.96
C LEU A 68 -10.60 7.88 16.00
N GLY A 69 -10.13 7.24 17.07
CA GLY A 69 -11.00 6.80 18.17
C GLY A 69 -11.68 7.98 18.87
N SER A 70 -10.93 9.06 19.14
CA SER A 70 -11.49 10.29 19.73
C SER A 70 -12.50 10.97 18.79
N TYR A 71 -12.26 10.90 17.48
CA TYR A 71 -13.21 11.36 16.45
C TYR A 71 -14.51 10.55 16.51
N CYS A 72 -14.44 9.22 16.57
CA CYS A 72 -15.63 8.36 16.67
C CYS A 72 -16.46 8.68 17.92
N LEU A 73 -15.80 9.00 19.04
CA LEU A 73 -16.43 9.38 20.30
C LEU A 73 -16.86 10.86 20.36
N GLN A 74 -16.64 11.65 19.30
CA GLN A 74 -16.93 13.09 19.25
C GLN A 74 -16.19 13.90 20.34
N MET A 75 -14.96 13.48 20.69
CA MET A 75 -14.13 14.07 21.75
C MET A 75 -13.02 14.98 21.22
N LEU A 76 -12.92 15.20 19.91
CA LEU A 76 -11.94 16.13 19.35
C LEU A 76 -12.45 17.58 19.37
N PRO A 77 -11.54 18.57 19.46
CA PRO A 77 -11.88 19.97 19.20
C PRO A 77 -12.48 20.15 17.80
N PRO A 78 -13.36 21.15 17.57
CA PRO A 78 -14.03 21.35 16.28
C PRO A 78 -13.10 21.42 15.07
N ALA A 79 -11.94 22.09 15.21
CA ALA A 79 -10.96 22.18 14.13
C ALA A 79 -10.31 20.82 13.79
N GLU A 80 -10.10 19.94 14.78
CA GLU A 80 -9.56 18.60 14.54
C GLU A 80 -10.63 17.65 14.00
N MET A 81 -11.89 17.82 14.39
CA MET A 81 -13.02 17.11 13.78
C MET A 81 -13.08 17.36 12.28
N GLU A 82 -13.07 18.63 11.85
CA GLU A 82 -13.12 19.01 10.43
C GLU A 82 -11.93 18.46 9.64
N ARG A 83 -10.73 18.48 10.23
CA ARG A 83 -9.52 17.89 9.62
C ARG A 83 -9.66 16.39 9.40
N VAL A 84 -10.21 15.67 10.38
CA VAL A 84 -10.41 14.21 10.29
C VAL A 84 -11.53 13.89 9.30
N ASP A 85 -12.64 14.64 9.31
CA ASP A 85 -13.71 14.54 8.31
C ASP A 85 -13.16 14.64 6.89
N HIS A 86 -12.38 15.69 6.61
CA HIS A 86 -11.79 15.89 5.29
C HIS A 86 -10.83 14.76 4.89
N HIS A 87 -10.05 14.24 5.84
CA HIS A 87 -9.13 13.14 5.58
C HIS A 87 -9.87 11.84 5.23
N ILE A 88 -10.90 11.49 6.00
CA ILE A 88 -11.67 10.25 5.81
C ILE A 88 -12.36 10.20 4.45
N LEU A 89 -12.79 11.35 3.91
CA LEU A 89 -13.40 11.43 2.57
C LEU A 89 -12.44 11.01 1.45
N THR A 90 -11.13 11.09 1.66
CA THR A 90 -10.12 10.83 0.63
C THR A 90 -9.21 9.65 0.95
N CYS A 91 -9.21 9.17 2.20
CA CYS A 91 -8.37 8.08 2.65
C CYS A 91 -9.19 6.82 2.96
N PRO A 92 -9.14 5.77 2.10
CA PRO A 92 -9.88 4.53 2.34
C PRO A 92 -9.40 3.78 3.60
N LEU A 93 -8.13 3.94 3.99
CA LEU A 93 -7.58 3.29 5.20
C LEU A 93 -8.22 3.85 6.48
N CYS A 94 -8.36 5.17 6.58
CA CYS A 94 -8.96 5.81 7.75
C CYS A 94 -10.48 5.64 7.75
N LEU A 95 -11.13 5.66 6.58
CA LEU A 95 -12.55 5.34 6.48
C LEU A 95 -12.83 3.93 7.00
N HIS A 96 -12.07 2.94 6.55
CA HIS A 96 -12.24 1.56 7.00
C HIS A 96 -12.04 1.42 8.52
N GLU A 97 -11.01 2.04 9.08
CA GLU A 97 -10.74 2.01 10.52
C GLU A 97 -11.86 2.66 11.35
N VAL A 98 -12.37 3.82 10.91
CA VAL A 98 -13.47 4.51 11.57
C VAL A 98 -14.76 3.69 11.50
N CYS A 99 -15.07 3.08 10.35
CA CYS A 99 -16.21 2.18 10.23
C CYS A 99 -16.10 0.98 11.18
N ALA A 100 -14.92 0.38 11.30
CA ALA A 100 -14.69 -0.72 12.23
C ALA A 100 -14.87 -0.27 13.70
N MET A 101 -14.32 0.89 14.07
CA MET A 101 -14.48 1.46 15.41
C MET A 101 -15.95 1.74 15.74
N TYR A 102 -16.73 2.29 14.81
CA TYR A 102 -18.16 2.52 15.04
C TYR A 102 -18.93 1.23 15.30
N GLN A 103 -18.63 0.15 14.57
CA GLN A 103 -19.24 -1.16 14.81
C GLN A 103 -18.93 -1.69 16.22
N GLU A 104 -17.72 -1.45 16.73
CA GLU A 104 -17.29 -1.83 18.08
C GLU A 104 -17.85 -0.94 19.20
N LEU A 105 -18.33 0.27 18.87
CA LEU A 105 -18.97 1.19 19.81
C LEU A 105 -20.49 0.98 19.91
N GLU A 106 -21.08 0.19 19.01
CA GLU A 106 -22.48 -0.25 19.05
C GLU A 106 -22.82 -1.54 19.86
N PRO A 107 -22.02 -2.09 20.81
CA PRO A 107 -22.46 -3.22 21.60
C PRO A 107 -23.12 -2.70 22.88
N SER A 108 -24.44 -2.49 22.86
CA SER A 108 -25.41 -2.63 23.98
C SER A 108 -26.76 -1.98 23.62
N ASN A 109 -27.56 -2.64 22.79
CA ASN A 109 -29.01 -2.50 22.87
C ASN A 109 -29.61 -3.92 22.97
N THR A 110 -29.32 -4.59 24.09
CA THR A 110 -29.99 -5.81 24.55
C THR A 110 -30.03 -5.77 26.07
#